data_AF-A0A9P6DY18-F1
#
_entry.id   AF-A0A9P6DY18-F1
#
_cell.length_a   1.000
_cell.length_b   1.000
_cell.length_c   1.000
_cell.angle_alpha   90.00
_cell.angle_beta   90.00
_cell.angle_gamma   90.00
#
_symmetry.space_group_name_H-M   'P 1'
#
loop_
_entity.id
_entity.type
_entity.pdbx_description
1 polymer ?
#
loop_
_entity_poly.entity_id
_entity_poly.type
_entity_poly.pdbx_seq_one_letter_code
_entity_poly.pdbx_strand_id
1 'polypeptide(L)'
;MRLSLILALASSAASAFAADQRVVVGLNGTLVFSPANFTSSVGDTVTFEFHARNHTVTQSTFSSPCTPSLNASSGTVVNSGFIPVAANATTFPTYTITINETSPLWFFCAQEPHCEKGMVGAVNAPTTGNNTFAAFLAKALALDKFGFPLSNRLKAFSILREGRWKRCKRKQLLQVEFELDGVT
;
A
#
# COMPACT_ATOMS: atom_id res chain seq x y z
N MET A 1 -30.10 54.45 34.24
CA MET A 1 -30.43 53.42 33.22
C MET A 1 -29.11 52.84 32.71
N ARG A 2 -28.81 51.57 33.00
CA ARG A 2 -27.67 50.87 32.40
C ARG A 2 -28.22 49.93 31.33
N LEU A 3 -27.96 50.24 30.05
CA LEU A 3 -28.34 49.40 28.93
C LEU A 3 -27.28 48.30 28.77
N SER A 4 -27.65 47.06 29.06
CA SER A 4 -26.83 45.88 28.76
C SER A 4 -27.04 45.49 27.30
N LEU A 5 -26.00 45.65 26.47
CA LEU A 5 -25.99 45.12 25.10
C LEU A 5 -25.66 43.63 25.15
N ILE A 6 -26.61 42.78 24.78
CA ILE A 6 -26.40 41.35 24.56
C ILE A 6 -25.93 41.19 23.11
N LEU A 7 -24.65 40.85 22.93
CA LEU A 7 -24.06 40.56 21.62
C LEU A 7 -24.38 39.10 21.25
N ALA A 8 -25.36 38.90 20.36
CA ALA A 8 -25.66 37.58 19.83
C ALA A 8 -24.59 37.17 18.80
N LEU A 9 -23.72 36.21 19.15
CA LEU A 9 -22.82 35.57 18.19
C LEU A 9 -23.64 34.60 17.31
N ALA A 10 -23.91 35.00 16.07
CA ALA A 10 -24.37 34.09 15.05
C ALA A 10 -23.23 33.11 14.70
N SER A 11 -23.36 31.85 15.12
CA SER A 11 -22.44 30.78 14.73
C SER A 11 -22.80 30.28 13.34
N SER A 12 -22.02 30.67 12.33
CA SER A 12 -22.13 30.12 10.98
C SER A 12 -21.59 28.69 10.99
N ALA A 13 -22.48 27.70 10.85
CA ALA A 13 -22.07 26.33 10.59
C ALA A 13 -21.54 26.23 9.15
N ALA A 14 -20.23 26.06 8.98
CA ALA A 14 -19.66 25.73 7.69
C ALA A 14 -19.94 24.26 7.38
N SER A 15 -20.76 24.00 6.36
CA SER A 15 -20.90 22.66 5.80
C SER A 15 -19.58 22.27 5.14
N ALA A 16 -18.84 21.34 5.73
CA ALA A 16 -17.66 20.75 5.08
C ALA A 16 -18.15 19.78 3.99
N PHE A 17 -17.89 20.11 2.72
CA PHE A 17 -18.05 19.17 1.62
C PHE A 17 -16.94 18.12 1.69
N ALA A 18 -17.26 16.86 1.47
CA ALA A 18 -16.27 15.80 1.26
C ALA A 18 -15.42 16.14 0.03
N ALA A 19 -14.10 16.17 0.18
CA ALA A 19 -13.17 16.44 -0.92
C ALA A 19 -12.85 15.15 -1.69
N ASP A 20 -12.55 15.27 -2.98
CA ASP A 20 -12.00 14.16 -3.78
C ASP A 20 -10.50 14.39 -4.05
N GLN A 21 -9.68 13.45 -3.59
CA GLN A 21 -8.25 13.43 -3.86
C GLN A 21 -7.97 12.51 -5.04
N ARG A 22 -7.42 13.06 -6.12
CA ARG A 22 -7.04 12.28 -7.30
C ARG A 22 -5.63 11.73 -7.18
N VAL A 23 -5.46 10.46 -7.55
CA VAL A 23 -4.17 9.76 -7.61
C VAL A 23 -4.00 9.15 -8.99
N VAL A 24 -2.94 9.55 -9.69
CA VAL A 24 -2.61 8.97 -11.00
C VAL A 24 -1.75 7.73 -10.80
N VAL A 25 -2.15 6.61 -11.40
CA VAL A 25 -1.49 5.31 -11.29
C VAL A 25 -0.75 5.01 -12.58
N GLY A 26 0.58 5.07 -12.54
CA GLY A 26 1.42 4.65 -13.66
C GLY A 26 1.48 5.62 -14.85
N LEU A 27 1.39 6.93 -14.61
CA LEU A 27 1.48 7.96 -15.65
C LEU A 27 2.71 7.72 -16.56
N ASN A 28 2.54 7.82 -17.88
CA ASN A 28 3.61 7.57 -18.86
C ASN A 28 4.30 6.19 -18.70
N GLY A 29 3.59 5.19 -18.17
CA GLY A 29 4.12 3.85 -17.92
C GLY A 29 5.15 3.79 -16.79
N THR A 30 5.14 4.76 -15.88
CA THR A 30 5.94 4.73 -14.64
C THR A 30 5.38 3.71 -13.64
N LEU A 31 6.15 3.41 -12.59
CA LEU A 31 5.74 2.48 -11.52
C LEU A 31 5.45 3.27 -10.24
N VAL A 32 4.60 4.30 -10.34
CA VAL A 32 4.39 5.28 -9.27
C VAL A 32 2.90 5.60 -9.12
N PHE A 33 2.47 5.81 -7.88
CA PHE A 33 1.24 6.51 -7.52
C PHE A 33 1.55 8.00 -7.38
N SER A 34 0.77 8.88 -8.00
CA SER A 34 1.02 10.33 -7.99
C SER A 34 -0.22 11.11 -7.53
N PRO A 35 -0.24 11.68 -6.31
CA PRO A 35 0.82 11.59 -5.29
C PRO A 35 0.93 10.19 -4.66
N ALA A 36 2.13 9.83 -4.20
CA ALA A 36 2.37 8.56 -3.54
C ALA A 36 2.01 8.59 -2.04
N ASN A 37 2.03 9.77 -1.43
CA ASN A 37 1.70 9.97 -0.03
C ASN A 37 0.95 11.30 0.14
N PHE A 38 -0.18 11.28 0.82
CA PHE A 38 -1.02 12.44 1.04
C PHE A 38 -1.89 12.28 2.28
N THR A 39 -2.53 13.37 2.71
CA THR A 39 -3.47 13.38 3.84
C THR A 39 -4.89 13.58 3.34
N SER A 40 -5.87 12.96 4.00
CA SER A 40 -7.29 13.07 3.66
C SER A 40 -8.15 12.87 4.92
N SER A 41 -9.28 13.57 4.98
CA SER A 41 -10.18 13.55 6.14
C SER A 41 -11.21 12.44 6.02
N VAL A 42 -11.77 11.99 7.15
CA VAL A 42 -12.88 11.04 7.12
C VAL A 42 -14.06 11.65 6.37
N GLY A 43 -14.63 10.88 5.44
CA GLY A 43 -15.70 11.31 4.54
C GLY A 43 -15.23 11.73 3.15
N ASP A 44 -13.95 12.08 2.98
CA ASP A 44 -13.36 12.36 1.67
C ASP A 44 -13.32 11.10 0.79
N THR A 45 -13.20 11.30 -0.52
CA THR A 45 -12.94 10.23 -1.48
C THR A 45 -11.52 10.30 -2.04
N VAL A 46 -10.99 9.16 -2.45
CA VAL A 46 -9.75 9.06 -3.22
C VAL A 46 -10.05 8.36 -4.53
N THR A 47 -9.85 9.05 -5.65
CA THR A 47 -10.05 8.53 -6.99
C THR A 47 -8.72 8.20 -7.65
N PHE A 48 -8.48 6.90 -7.86
CA PHE A 48 -7.32 6.37 -8.56
C PHE A 48 -7.62 6.30 -10.05
N GLU A 49 -6.88 7.04 -10.88
CA GLU A 49 -6.96 6.98 -12.33
C GLU A 49 -5.81 6.15 -12.90
N PHE A 50 -6.12 5.11 -13.67
CA PHE A 50 -5.14 4.16 -14.17
C PHE A 50 -4.65 4.55 -15.56
N HIS A 51 -3.33 4.61 -15.71
CA HIS A 51 -2.65 4.87 -16.98
C HIS A 51 -2.00 3.61 -17.53
N ALA A 52 -1.31 3.75 -18.66
CA ALA A 52 -0.71 2.66 -19.43
C ALA A 52 -0.01 1.59 -18.58
N ARG A 53 -0.07 0.33 -19.07
CA ARG A 53 0.34 -0.93 -18.39
C ARG A 53 -0.79 -1.49 -17.52
N ASN A 54 -0.46 -2.50 -16.73
CA ASN A 54 -1.38 -3.18 -15.83
C ASN A 54 -1.01 -2.85 -14.40
N HIS A 55 -1.93 -2.20 -13.68
CA HIS A 55 -1.72 -1.76 -12.32
C HIS A 55 -2.87 -2.18 -11.40
N THR A 56 -2.63 -2.12 -10.10
CA THR A 56 -3.63 -2.33 -9.06
C THR A 56 -3.45 -1.25 -8.00
N VAL A 57 -4.50 -1.05 -7.20
CA VAL A 57 -4.44 -0.46 -5.87
C VAL A 57 -4.91 -1.56 -4.92
N THR A 58 -3.97 -2.12 -4.17
CA THR A 58 -4.24 -3.23 -3.25
C THR A 58 -3.78 -2.84 -1.84
N GLN A 59 -4.66 -2.99 -0.85
CA GLN A 59 -4.34 -2.69 0.53
C GLN A 59 -3.26 -3.64 1.06
N SER A 60 -2.35 -3.11 1.84
CA SER A 60 -1.32 -3.84 2.57
C SER A 60 -1.26 -3.35 4.01
N THR A 61 -0.26 -3.83 4.74
CA THR A 61 0.10 -3.31 6.06
C THR A 61 1.49 -2.68 5.99
N PHE A 62 1.77 -1.76 6.92
CA PHE A 62 3.11 -1.18 7.03
C PHE A 62 4.22 -2.23 7.16
N SER A 63 3.95 -3.34 7.87
CA SER A 63 4.91 -4.43 8.07
C SER A 63 5.13 -5.31 6.84
N SER A 64 4.14 -5.40 5.96
CA SER A 64 4.13 -6.31 4.80
C SER A 64 3.69 -5.56 3.53
N PRO A 65 4.54 -4.69 2.97
CA PRO A 65 4.17 -3.73 1.92
C PRO A 65 3.71 -4.38 0.60
N CYS A 66 4.25 -5.54 0.25
CA CYS A 66 3.96 -6.23 -1.02
C CYS A 66 3.06 -7.45 -0.82
N THR A 67 2.21 -7.44 0.21
CA THR A 67 1.29 -8.53 0.51
C THR A 67 -0.11 -7.97 0.74
N PRO A 68 -1.15 -8.53 0.11
CA PRO A 68 -2.53 -8.10 0.35
C PRO A 68 -2.90 -8.24 1.83
N SER A 69 -3.44 -7.18 2.42
CA SER A 69 -4.11 -7.27 3.72
C SER A 69 -5.55 -7.73 3.51
N LEU A 70 -5.99 -8.72 4.29
CA LEU A 70 -7.40 -9.11 4.36
C LEU A 70 -8.15 -8.39 5.49
N ASN A 71 -7.41 -7.62 6.29
CA ASN A 71 -7.96 -6.87 7.42
C ASN A 71 -8.05 -5.39 7.03
N ALA A 72 -9.25 -4.84 7.14
CA ALA A 72 -9.50 -3.41 7.06
C ALA A 72 -10.17 -2.98 8.36
N SER A 73 -9.59 -1.99 9.05
CA SER A 73 -10.19 -1.37 10.23
C SER A 73 -11.54 -0.70 9.87
N SER A 74 -11.69 -0.23 8.63
CA SER A 74 -12.91 0.35 8.07
C SER A 74 -13.94 -0.65 7.54
N GLY A 75 -13.71 -1.96 7.68
CA GLY A 75 -14.65 -3.02 7.27
C GLY A 75 -14.66 -3.35 5.76
N THR A 76 -13.99 -2.57 4.91
CA THR A 76 -13.82 -2.89 3.47
C THR A 76 -12.35 -2.89 3.09
N VAL A 77 -11.89 -4.02 2.55
CA VAL A 77 -10.51 -4.16 2.03
C VAL A 77 -10.41 -3.46 0.68
N VAL A 78 -9.42 -2.56 0.54
CA VAL A 78 -9.15 -1.89 -0.73
C VAL A 78 -8.49 -2.86 -1.70
N ASN A 79 -9.17 -3.16 -2.81
CA ASN A 79 -8.61 -3.94 -3.90
C ASN A 79 -9.31 -3.59 -5.23
N SER A 80 -8.61 -2.89 -6.11
CA SER A 80 -9.13 -2.53 -7.43
C SER A 80 -9.19 -3.71 -8.42
N GLY A 81 -8.48 -4.81 -8.13
CA GLY A 81 -8.09 -5.78 -9.14
C GLY A 81 -7.07 -5.23 -10.14
N PHE A 82 -6.72 -6.06 -11.12
CA PHE A 82 -5.83 -5.69 -12.23
C PHE A 82 -6.57 -4.89 -13.29
N ILE A 83 -6.10 -3.67 -13.54
CA ILE A 83 -6.67 -2.73 -14.50
C ILE A 83 -5.63 -2.47 -15.61
N PRO A 84 -5.72 -3.19 -16.74
CA PRO A 84 -4.84 -2.97 -17.88
C PRO A 84 -5.30 -1.78 -18.72
N VAL A 85 -4.36 -0.92 -19.10
CA VAL A 85 -4.59 0.24 -19.96
C VAL A 85 -3.58 0.21 -21.11
N ALA A 86 -4.08 0.39 -22.34
CA ALA A 86 -3.26 0.43 -23.54
C ALA A 86 -2.34 1.67 -23.54
N ALA A 87 -1.16 1.54 -24.15
CA ALA A 87 -0.15 2.62 -24.17
C ALA A 87 -0.62 3.90 -24.88
N ASN A 88 -1.56 3.78 -25.82
CA ASN A 88 -2.15 4.87 -26.60
C ASN A 88 -3.58 5.23 -26.17
N ALA A 89 -4.01 4.80 -24.98
CA ALA A 89 -5.34 5.12 -24.47
C ALA A 89 -5.48 6.63 -24.23
N THR A 90 -6.65 7.17 -24.60
CA THR A 90 -7.06 8.55 -24.32
C THR A 90 -8.16 8.63 -23.25
N THR A 91 -8.70 7.49 -22.85
CA THR A 91 -9.69 7.33 -21.78
C THR A 91 -9.10 6.44 -20.70
N PHE A 92 -9.20 6.87 -19.45
CA PHE A 92 -8.57 6.20 -18.32
C PHE A 92 -9.61 5.69 -17.34
N PRO A 93 -9.59 4.39 -16.98
CA PRO A 93 -10.49 3.85 -15.97
C PRO A 93 -10.13 4.35 -14.58
N THR A 94 -11.12 4.42 -13.70
CA THR A 94 -10.96 4.87 -12.33
C THR A 94 -11.43 3.85 -11.31
N TYR A 95 -10.88 3.93 -10.11
CA TYR A 95 -11.34 3.21 -8.92
C TYR A 95 -11.36 4.19 -7.74
N THR A 96 -12.49 4.29 -7.05
CA THR A 96 -12.67 5.27 -5.97
C THR A 96 -12.92 4.58 -4.65
N ILE A 97 -12.29 5.08 -3.59
CA ILE A 97 -12.52 4.66 -2.21
C ILE A 97 -13.00 5.83 -1.37
N THR A 98 -13.72 5.55 -0.30
CA THR A 98 -14.07 6.54 0.73
C THR A 98 -13.12 6.38 1.92
N ILE A 99 -12.63 7.50 2.46
CA ILE A 99 -11.81 7.51 3.66
C ILE A 99 -12.72 7.42 4.89
N ASN A 100 -12.66 6.28 5.56
CA ASN A 100 -13.53 5.97 6.70
C ASN A 100 -12.82 6.13 8.06
N GLU A 101 -11.52 6.38 8.05
CA GLU A 101 -10.69 6.44 9.25
C GLU A 101 -9.52 7.41 9.09
N THR A 102 -9.01 7.92 10.20
CA THR A 102 -7.81 8.77 10.25
C THR A 102 -6.52 7.96 10.34
N SER A 103 -6.62 6.64 10.55
CA SER A 103 -5.46 5.76 10.65
C SER A 103 -4.75 5.66 9.28
N PRO A 104 -3.42 5.41 9.25
CA PRO A 104 -2.70 5.34 8.00
C PRO A 104 -3.15 4.17 7.13
N LEU A 105 -3.51 4.44 5.88
CA LEU A 105 -3.78 3.41 4.88
C LEU A 105 -2.52 3.18 4.04
N TRP A 106 -2.17 1.92 3.84
CA TRP A 106 -1.01 1.49 3.07
C TRP A 106 -1.46 0.68 1.87
N PHE A 107 -0.96 0.99 0.68
CA PHE A 107 -1.33 0.29 -0.54
C PHE A 107 -0.12 0.08 -1.46
N PHE A 108 -0.24 -0.91 -2.33
CA PHE A 108 0.78 -1.27 -3.31
C PHE A 108 0.15 -1.72 -4.63
N CYS A 109 0.98 -1.78 -5.67
CA CYS A 109 0.61 -2.43 -6.92
C CYS A 109 1.03 -3.90 -6.90
N ALA A 110 0.06 -4.79 -7.05
CA ALA A 110 0.24 -6.25 -7.02
C ALA A 110 0.76 -6.84 -8.35
N GLN A 111 0.99 -6.02 -9.38
CA GLN A 111 1.66 -6.46 -10.59
C GLN A 111 3.13 -6.66 -10.29
N GLU A 112 3.59 -7.90 -10.21
CA GLU A 112 5.01 -8.19 -9.98
C GLU A 112 5.88 -7.70 -11.16
N PRO A 113 7.06 -7.10 -10.92
CA PRO A 113 7.67 -6.76 -9.62
C PRO A 113 7.51 -5.26 -9.27
N HIS A 114 6.31 -4.68 -9.42
CA HIS A 114 6.10 -3.24 -9.28
C HIS A 114 6.29 -2.78 -7.83
N CYS A 115 5.76 -3.51 -6.85
CA CYS A 115 5.89 -3.14 -5.44
C CYS A 115 7.34 -3.12 -4.97
N GLU A 116 8.11 -4.16 -5.31
CA GLU A 116 9.53 -4.29 -4.97
C GLU A 116 10.40 -3.26 -5.70
N LYS A 117 9.87 -2.67 -6.77
CA LYS A 117 10.46 -1.51 -7.47
C LYS A 117 10.00 -0.17 -6.91
N GLY A 118 9.25 -0.16 -5.81
CA GLY A 118 8.83 1.03 -5.10
C GLY A 118 7.43 1.54 -5.44
N MET A 119 6.60 0.76 -6.16
CA MET A 119 5.22 1.14 -6.46
C MET A 119 4.30 0.91 -5.26
N VAL A 120 4.46 1.79 -4.27
CA VAL A 120 3.70 1.81 -3.02
C VAL A 120 3.17 3.21 -2.76
N GLY A 121 2.08 3.29 -1.99
CA GLY A 121 1.51 4.57 -1.58
C GLY A 121 0.84 4.51 -0.21
N ALA A 122 0.54 5.69 0.32
CA ALA A 122 -0.08 5.84 1.63
C ALA A 122 -1.06 7.01 1.70
N VAL A 123 -2.08 6.85 2.52
CA VAL A 123 -2.96 7.93 3.00
C VAL A 123 -2.70 8.12 4.48
N ASN A 124 -2.59 9.37 4.94
CA ASN A 124 -2.42 9.71 6.35
C ASN A 124 -1.18 9.06 7.02
N ALA A 125 -0.10 8.84 6.27
CA ALA A 125 1.15 8.34 6.85
C ALA A 125 1.72 9.33 7.87
N PRO A 126 2.23 8.86 9.02
CA PRO A 126 2.97 9.71 9.96
C PRO A 126 4.13 10.42 9.28
N THR A 127 4.32 11.70 9.62
CA THR A 127 5.43 12.52 9.11
C THR A 127 6.74 12.27 9.87
N THR A 128 6.66 11.69 11.07
CA THR A 128 7.81 11.39 11.94
C THR A 128 7.68 10.00 12.57
N GLY A 129 8.75 9.54 13.20
CA GLY A 129 8.82 8.22 13.85
C GLY A 129 9.20 7.09 12.90
N ASN A 130 8.90 5.86 13.30
CA ASN A 130 9.36 4.66 12.59
C ASN A 130 8.44 4.23 11.44
N ASN A 131 7.20 4.73 11.41
CA ASN A 131 6.16 4.28 10.47
C ASN A 131 5.84 5.33 9.40
N THR A 132 6.86 6.02 8.89
CA THR A 132 6.69 7.03 7.84
C THR A 132 6.54 6.40 6.46
N PHE A 133 6.04 7.17 5.49
CA PHE A 133 6.02 6.71 4.09
C PHE A 133 7.41 6.34 3.56
N ALA A 134 8.45 7.10 3.95
CA ALA A 134 9.83 6.77 3.57
C ALA A 134 10.27 5.40 4.10
N ALA A 135 9.89 5.06 5.33
CA ALA A 135 10.17 3.74 5.91
C ALA A 135 9.37 2.63 5.21
N PHE A 136 8.13 2.90 4.80
CA PHE A 136 7.29 1.98 4.04
C PHE A 136 7.88 1.67 2.66
N LEU A 137 8.29 2.71 1.92
CA LEU A 137 8.98 2.58 0.64
C LEU A 137 10.29 1.79 0.78
N ALA A 138 11.10 2.11 1.80
CA ALA A 138 12.35 1.39 2.05
C ALA A 138 12.12 -0.11 2.34
N LYS A 139 11.04 -0.46 3.05
CA LYS A 139 10.66 -1.86 3.27
C LYS A 139 10.31 -2.56 1.96
N ALA A 140 9.53 -1.92 1.08
CA ALA A 140 9.16 -2.50 -0.20
C ALA A 140 10.39 -2.77 -1.09
N LEU A 141 11.30 -1.80 -1.18
CA LEU A 141 12.55 -1.91 -1.94
C LEU A 141 13.53 -2.96 -1.40
N ALA A 142 13.36 -3.36 -0.13
CA ALA A 142 14.19 -4.38 0.51
C ALA A 142 13.70 -5.82 0.26
N LEU A 143 12.60 -6.01 -0.47
CA LEU A 143 12.03 -7.32 -0.80
C LEU A 143 12.47 -7.79 -2.19
N ASP A 144 12.52 -9.11 -2.37
CA ASP A 144 12.51 -9.73 -3.68
C ASP A 144 11.07 -9.92 -4.18
N LYS A 145 10.94 -10.31 -5.46
CA LYS A 145 9.63 -10.51 -6.12
C LYS A 145 8.73 -11.56 -5.47
N PHE A 146 9.23 -12.33 -4.49
CA PHE A 146 8.46 -13.31 -3.74
C PHE A 146 8.10 -12.80 -2.33
N GLY A 147 8.36 -11.52 -2.04
CA GLY A 147 8.12 -10.92 -0.73
C GLY A 147 9.15 -11.29 0.33
N PHE A 148 10.31 -11.86 -0.03
CA PHE A 148 11.37 -12.19 0.92
C PHE A 148 12.42 -11.09 1.03
N PRO A 149 12.97 -10.81 2.23
CA PRO A 149 14.05 -9.83 2.39
C PRO A 149 15.28 -10.16 1.51
N LEU A 150 15.78 -9.19 0.77
CA LEU A 150 16.98 -9.33 -0.06
C LEU A 150 18.22 -9.70 0.76
N SER A 151 18.27 -9.31 2.04
CA SER A 151 19.32 -9.71 2.98
C SER A 151 19.39 -11.24 3.17
N ASN A 152 18.27 -11.95 3.04
CA ASN A 152 18.22 -13.41 3.16
C ASN A 152 18.76 -14.09 1.91
N ARG A 153 18.70 -13.46 0.72
CA ARG A 153 19.33 -14.02 -0.50
C ARG A 153 20.85 -14.08 -0.36
N LEU A 154 21.48 -13.02 0.17
CA LEU A 154 22.93 -13.01 0.37
C LEU A 154 23.38 -14.11 1.35
N LYS A 155 22.60 -14.35 2.41
CA LYS A 155 22.87 -15.46 3.35
C LYS A 155 22.71 -16.84 2.69
N ALA A 156 21.65 -17.04 1.88
CA ALA A 156 21.46 -18.28 1.13
C ALA A 156 22.61 -18.54 0.13
N PHE A 157 23.10 -17.50 -0.56
CA PHE A 157 24.27 -17.62 -1.45
C PHE A 157 25.58 -17.87 -0.68
N SER A 158 25.73 -17.36 0.55
CA SER A 158 26.87 -17.70 1.41
C SER A 158 26.86 -19.20 1.78
N ILE A 159 25.69 -19.73 2.14
CA ILE A 159 25.52 -21.16 2.46
C ILE A 159 25.80 -22.05 1.23
N LEU A 160 25.45 -21.58 0.01
CA LEU A 160 25.80 -22.29 -1.23
C LEU A 160 27.32 -22.33 -1.50
N ARG A 161 28.07 -21.30 -1.09
CA ARG A 161 29.54 -21.25 -1.25
C ARG A 161 30.31 -22.12 -0.25
N GLU A 162 29.73 -22.47 0.88
CA GLU A 162 30.38 -23.30 1.91
C GLU A 162 30.27 -24.82 1.67
N GLY A 163 29.71 -25.27 0.54
CA GLY A 163 29.77 -26.68 0.11
C GLY A 163 29.11 -27.72 1.04
N ARG A 164 28.41 -27.31 2.10
CA ARG A 164 27.74 -28.20 3.06
C ARG A 164 26.33 -28.61 2.64
N TRP A 165 26.17 -29.04 1.38
CA TRP A 165 24.94 -29.68 0.92
C TRP A 165 25.10 -31.19 0.98
N LYS A 166 24.61 -31.83 2.05
CA LYS A 166 24.17 -33.23 1.91
C LYS A 166 23.03 -33.20 0.89
N ARG A 167 23.27 -33.80 -0.27
CA ARG A 167 22.36 -33.85 -1.43
C ARG A 167 20.90 -34.00 -0.99
N CYS A 168 20.12 -32.93 -1.09
CA CYS A 168 18.67 -33.07 -1.22
C CYS A 168 18.41 -33.59 -2.63
N LYS A 169 18.48 -34.92 -2.79
CA LYS A 169 18.08 -35.58 -4.04
C LYS A 169 16.59 -35.31 -4.22
N ARG A 170 16.29 -34.48 -5.22
CA ARG A 170 15.04 -34.32 -5.94
C ARG A 170 14.22 -35.62 -5.93
N LYS A 171 13.34 -35.78 -4.95
CA LYS A 171 12.16 -36.64 -5.06
C LYS A 171 10.96 -35.72 -5.20
N GLN A 172 10.35 -35.88 -6.35
CA GLN A 172 9.10 -35.29 -6.78
C GLN A 172 7.97 -35.79 -5.88
N LEU A 173 7.06 -34.88 -5.54
CA LEU A 173 5.73 -35.07 -4.93
C LEU A 173 5.64 -35.30 -3.40
N LEU A 174 4.69 -34.53 -2.85
CA LEU A 174 3.84 -34.74 -1.66
C LEU A 174 4.30 -34.24 -0.28
N GLN A 175 3.36 -33.46 0.29
CA GLN A 175 3.11 -33.10 1.68
C GLN A 175 4.08 -32.15 2.40
N VAL A 176 3.58 -30.93 2.57
CA VAL A 176 3.91 -30.05 3.69
C VAL A 176 3.29 -30.68 4.93
N GLU A 177 4.09 -31.38 5.73
CA GLU A 177 3.75 -31.64 7.12
C GLU A 177 4.68 -30.78 7.98
N PHE A 178 4.04 -29.95 8.81
CA PHE A 178 4.65 -28.97 9.68
C PHE A 178 4.84 -29.66 11.04
N GLU A 179 6.03 -30.20 11.33
CA GLU A 179 6.34 -30.69 12.68
C GLU A 179 6.98 -29.55 13.47
N LEU A 180 6.25 -29.06 14.48
CA LEU A 180 6.72 -28.12 15.48
C LEU A 180 7.41 -28.91 16.60
N ASP A 181 8.73 -29.03 16.55
CA ASP A 181 9.48 -29.57 17.70
C ASP A 181 9.82 -28.46 18.71
N GLY A 182 8.88 -28.27 19.63
CA GLY A 182 9.10 -28.46 21.07
C GLY A 182 10.32 -27.78 21.70
N VAL A 183 10.08 -26.60 22.27
CA VAL A 183 10.78 -26.12 23.47
C VAL A 183 10.22 -26.88 24.67
N THR A 184 10.99 -27.85 25.18
CA THR A 184 11.56 -27.99 26.55
C THR A 184 12.14 -29.38 26.69
#